data_AF-A0A1J6JQ84-F1
#
_entry.id   AF-A0A1J6JQ84-F1
#
_cell.length_a   1.000
_cell.length_b   1.000
_cell.length_c   1.000
_cell.angle_alpha   90.00
_cell.angle_beta   90.00
_cell.angle_gamma   90.00
#
_symmetry.space_group_name_H-M   'P 1'
#
loop_
_entity.id
_entity.type
_entity.pdbx_description
1 polymer ?
#
loop_
_entity_poly.entity_id
_entity_poly.type
_entity_poly.pdbx_seq_one_letter_code
_entity_poly.pdbx_strand_id
1 'polypeptide(L)'
;MATPSACVTVVEGEKSITSYSRSEIVSASSSEKKWKKKFKVNNDFNDEMREKQQIKFYGIDDYDSDDWEHRPDKHVFEKYFQQLHDSDGFDFDQHPGPCMEAPICPISTRRLDRDPELVDELKGYASMAIKEHFPDDGKERKVLGIVKVNAGGCRDWNYYITFKVNNNGNEETFQAQVVISLEGTIEIPVCRPKV
;
A
#
# COMPACT_ATOMS: atom_id res chain seq x y z
N MET A 1 -42.37 -50.96 35.28
CA MET A 1 -42.01 -50.67 33.87
C MET A 1 -42.51 -49.27 33.55
N ALA A 2 -41.70 -48.50 32.81
CA ALA A 2 -41.61 -47.05 32.82
C ALA A 2 -42.88 -46.25 32.49
N THR A 3 -43.03 -45.12 33.19
CA THR A 3 -43.73 -43.87 32.82
C THR A 3 -42.79 -43.01 31.92
N PRO A 4 -43.09 -41.74 31.57
CA PRO A 4 -44.16 -41.24 30.70
C PRO A 4 -43.66 -40.24 29.61
N SER A 5 -44.61 -39.80 28.78
CA SER A 5 -44.74 -38.51 28.05
C SER A 5 -43.79 -37.34 28.37
N ALA A 6 -43.24 -36.67 27.33
CA ALA A 6 -43.56 -35.29 26.91
C ALA A 6 -42.60 -34.79 25.77
N CYS A 7 -43.08 -33.82 25.00
CA CYS A 7 -42.50 -33.13 23.83
C CYS A 7 -41.01 -32.72 23.93
N VAL A 8 -40.36 -32.50 22.77
CA VAL A 8 -39.56 -31.30 22.42
C VAL A 8 -38.98 -31.42 20.99
N THR A 9 -39.01 -30.30 20.28
CA THR A 9 -38.40 -29.99 18.98
C THR A 9 -36.88 -30.25 18.92
N VAL A 10 -36.38 -30.72 17.77
CA VAL A 10 -34.94 -30.97 17.48
C VAL A 10 -34.69 -30.66 15.99
N VAL A 11 -33.59 -30.10 15.47
CA VAL A 11 -32.38 -29.34 15.91
C VAL A 11 -31.81 -28.76 14.59
N GLU A 12 -31.06 -27.66 14.71
CA GLU A 12 -30.18 -27.00 13.73
C GLU A 12 -29.33 -27.92 12.84
N GLY A 13 -28.94 -27.39 11.68
CA GLY A 13 -27.99 -28.04 10.77
C GLY A 13 -27.14 -27.04 10.00
N GLU A 14 -26.15 -26.43 10.68
CA GLU A 14 -24.99 -25.81 10.03
C GLU A 14 -23.94 -26.89 9.70
N LYS A 15 -23.43 -26.89 8.48
CA LYS A 15 -22.19 -27.56 8.01
C LYS A 15 -21.55 -26.61 7.00
N SER A 16 -20.25 -26.41 6.87
CA SER A 16 -19.04 -26.77 7.61
C SER A 16 -17.93 -26.00 6.86
N ILE A 17 -17.17 -25.13 7.55
CA ILE A 17 -15.99 -24.49 6.97
C ILE A 17 -14.81 -25.45 7.13
N THR A 18 -14.20 -25.79 6.00
CA THR A 18 -13.01 -26.64 5.88
C THR A 18 -11.82 -26.03 6.61
N SER A 19 -11.21 -26.83 7.49
CA SER A 19 -10.05 -26.48 8.31
C SER A 19 -8.76 -26.45 7.50
N TYR A 20 -8.05 -25.31 7.50
CA TYR A 20 -6.65 -25.23 7.11
C TYR A 20 -5.75 -25.95 8.13
N SER A 21 -4.70 -26.61 7.66
CA SER A 21 -3.83 -27.44 8.49
C SER A 21 -2.92 -26.58 9.37
N ARG A 22 -2.75 -27.02 10.63
CA ARG A 22 -2.03 -26.34 11.72
C ARG A 22 -0.59 -25.96 11.39
N SER A 23 0.03 -26.57 10.39
CA SER A 23 1.39 -26.26 9.92
C SER A 23 1.49 -24.93 9.18
N GLU A 24 0.47 -24.54 8.41
CA GLU A 24 0.47 -23.31 7.59
C GLU A 24 0.27 -22.05 8.44
N ILE A 25 -0.52 -22.17 9.51
CA ILE A 25 -0.74 -21.11 10.51
C ILE A 25 0.57 -20.81 11.28
N VAL A 26 1.39 -21.84 11.49
CA VAL A 26 2.65 -21.70 12.24
C VAL A 26 3.73 -21.03 11.39
N SER A 27 3.83 -21.35 10.09
CA SER A 27 4.79 -20.71 9.18
C SER A 27 4.44 -19.26 8.85
N ALA A 28 3.15 -18.94 8.63
CA ALA A 28 2.69 -17.56 8.43
C ALA A 28 2.94 -16.70 9.68
N SER A 29 2.58 -17.20 10.87
CA SER A 29 2.80 -16.47 12.12
C SER A 29 4.28 -16.29 12.47
N SER A 30 5.14 -17.26 12.09
CA SER A 30 6.59 -17.19 12.31
C SER A 30 7.25 -16.14 11.42
N SER A 31 6.79 -16.05 10.17
CA SER A 31 7.22 -15.04 9.21
C SER A 31 6.83 -13.64 9.67
N GLU A 32 5.57 -13.41 10.02
CA GLU A 32 5.11 -12.13 10.57
C GLU A 32 5.88 -11.70 11.83
N LYS A 33 6.09 -12.63 12.77
CA LYS A 33 6.85 -12.35 14.01
C LYS A 33 8.30 -11.99 13.73
N LYS A 34 8.90 -12.56 12.69
CA LYS A 34 10.29 -12.29 12.29
C LYS A 34 10.45 -10.89 11.67
N TRP A 35 9.43 -10.41 10.95
CA TRP A 35 9.44 -9.06 10.36
C TRP A 35 9.06 -7.98 11.36
N LYS A 36 8.02 -8.21 12.19
CA LYS A 36 7.63 -7.35 13.33
C LYS A 36 8.72 -7.21 14.41
N LYS A 37 9.69 -8.14 14.45
CA LYS A 37 10.87 -8.07 15.32
C LYS A 37 12.05 -7.36 14.65
N LYS A 38 12.14 -7.36 13.32
CA LYS A 38 13.20 -6.69 12.55
C LYS A 38 12.94 -5.18 12.44
N PHE A 39 11.66 -4.78 12.43
CA PHE A 39 11.21 -3.41 12.53
C PHE A 39 10.42 -3.29 13.84
N LYS A 40 10.92 -2.55 14.83
CA LYS A 40 10.22 -2.34 16.12
C LYS A 40 8.86 -1.68 15.86
N VAL A 41 7.80 -2.46 15.74
CA VAL A 41 6.42 -1.96 15.75
C VAL A 41 5.98 -1.97 17.22
N ASN A 42 5.97 -0.78 17.84
CA ASN A 42 5.38 -0.57 19.15
C ASN A 42 3.88 -0.33 18.98
N ASN A 43 3.05 -1.00 19.80
CA ASN A 43 1.58 -0.89 19.81
C ASN A 43 1.05 0.25 20.71
N ASP A 44 1.89 1.22 21.06
CA ASP A 44 1.43 2.41 21.77
C ASP A 44 1.18 3.50 20.73
N PHE A 45 -0.09 3.90 20.59
CA PHE A 45 -0.50 5.09 19.83
C PHE A 45 0.16 6.31 20.45
N ASN A 46 1.40 6.57 20.05
CA ASN A 46 2.23 7.61 20.61
C ASN A 46 1.98 8.91 19.81
N ASP A 47 1.65 10.00 20.49
CA ASP A 47 1.52 11.35 19.91
C ASP A 47 2.75 11.76 19.08
N GLU A 48 3.91 11.15 19.39
CA GLU A 48 5.16 11.27 18.66
C GLU A 48 5.10 10.73 17.21
N MET A 49 4.23 9.76 16.89
CA MET A 49 4.00 9.28 15.51
C MET A 49 3.15 10.28 14.72
N ARG A 50 2.17 10.93 15.36
CA ARG A 50 1.40 12.03 14.75
C ARG A 50 2.33 13.21 14.46
N GLU A 51 3.23 13.53 15.39
CA GLU A 51 4.23 14.58 15.21
C GLU A 51 5.30 14.19 14.17
N LYS A 52 5.78 12.93 14.14
CA LYS A 52 6.74 12.46 13.10
C LYS A 52 6.11 12.29 11.71
N GLN A 53 4.82 11.95 11.63
CA GLN A 53 4.05 11.95 10.38
C GLN A 53 3.74 13.37 9.91
N GLN A 54 3.45 14.30 10.84
CA GLN A 54 3.36 15.74 10.56
C GLN A 54 4.72 16.36 10.24
N ILE A 55 5.84 15.80 10.73
CA ILE A 55 7.21 16.27 10.40
C ILE A 55 7.73 15.64 9.10
N LYS A 56 7.23 14.47 8.67
CA LYS A 56 7.47 13.93 7.31
C LYS A 56 6.67 14.65 6.19
N PHE A 57 5.91 15.69 6.55
CA PHE A 57 5.26 16.62 5.62
C PHE A 57 6.23 17.66 5.04
N TYR A 58 7.45 17.80 5.56
CA TYR A 58 8.43 18.78 5.09
C TYR A 58 9.23 18.28 3.87
N GLY A 59 8.56 18.35 2.74
CA GLY A 59 9.13 18.59 1.40
C GLY A 59 8.18 19.42 0.53
N ILE A 60 7.23 20.12 1.17
CA ILE A 60 6.39 21.17 0.58
C ILE A 60 6.87 22.47 1.23
N ASP A 61 8.07 22.87 0.84
CA ASP A 61 8.57 24.21 1.02
C ASP A 61 7.60 25.15 0.27
N ASP A 62 6.81 25.92 1.04
CA ASP A 62 5.96 27.04 0.62
C ASP A 62 4.50 26.75 0.22
N TYR A 63 3.76 25.92 0.95
CA TYR A 63 2.29 25.91 0.84
C TYR A 63 1.66 27.00 1.73
N ASP A 64 1.32 28.13 1.13
CA ASP A 64 0.39 29.10 1.71
C ASP A 64 -1.05 28.70 1.32
N SER A 65 -1.82 28.18 2.27
CA SER A 65 -3.19 27.72 2.03
C SER A 65 -4.14 28.82 1.59
N ASP A 66 -3.76 30.08 1.77
CA ASP A 66 -4.58 31.26 1.48
C ASP A 66 -4.24 31.90 0.13
N ASP A 67 -3.33 31.30 -0.66
CA ASP A 67 -2.97 31.77 -2.00
C ASP A 67 -3.98 31.34 -3.08
N TRP A 68 -5.20 31.87 -2.95
CA TRP A 68 -6.27 31.66 -3.93
C TRP A 68 -5.98 32.31 -5.29
N GLU A 69 -5.02 33.24 -5.36
CA GLU A 69 -4.64 33.97 -6.57
C GLU A 69 -3.81 33.11 -7.52
N HIS A 70 -3.08 32.12 -7.01
CA HIS A 70 -2.28 31.18 -7.81
C HIS A 70 -2.94 29.80 -7.96
N ARG A 71 -4.26 29.72 -7.71
CA ARG A 71 -5.01 28.48 -7.93
C ARG A 71 -4.89 28.05 -9.39
N PRO A 72 -4.52 26.78 -9.67
CA PRO A 72 -4.49 26.29 -11.03
C PRO A 72 -5.87 26.40 -11.68
N ASP A 73 -5.86 26.65 -12.99
CA ASP A 73 -7.08 26.68 -13.78
C ASP A 73 -7.84 25.36 -13.67
N LYS A 74 -9.17 25.44 -13.75
CA LYS A 74 -10.09 24.29 -13.69
C LYS A 74 -9.69 23.14 -14.62
N HIS A 75 -9.20 23.46 -15.83
CA HIS A 75 -8.79 22.46 -16.82
C HIS A 75 -7.60 21.61 -16.36
N VAL A 76 -6.72 22.14 -15.49
CA VAL A 76 -5.59 21.41 -14.93
C VAL A 76 -6.09 20.33 -13.98
N PHE A 77 -7.06 20.66 -13.13
CA PHE A 77 -7.72 19.69 -12.25
C PHE A 77 -8.48 18.63 -13.04
N GLU A 78 -9.27 19.03 -14.04
CA GLU A 78 -10.02 18.09 -14.88
C GLU A 78 -9.09 17.08 -15.56
N LYS A 79 -7.99 17.56 -16.17
CA LYS A 79 -6.97 16.69 -16.77
C LYS A 79 -6.31 15.80 -15.71
N TYR A 80 -5.94 16.35 -14.56
CA TYR A 80 -5.33 15.58 -13.47
C TYR A 80 -6.24 14.45 -13.01
N PHE A 81 -7.51 14.72 -12.70
CA PHE A 81 -8.45 13.69 -12.25
C PHE A 81 -8.76 12.66 -13.33
N GLN A 82 -8.86 13.08 -14.59
CA GLN A 82 -9.03 12.16 -15.70
C GLN A 82 -7.83 11.20 -15.79
N GLN A 83 -6.60 11.72 -15.77
CA GLN A 83 -5.39 10.89 -15.82
C GLN A 83 -5.24 10.02 -14.56
N LEU A 84 -5.58 10.56 -13.39
CA LEU A 84 -5.57 9.82 -12.13
C LEU A 84 -6.52 8.61 -12.19
N HIS A 85 -7.72 8.81 -12.72
CA HIS A 85 -8.70 7.74 -12.92
C HIS A 85 -8.23 6.72 -13.97
N ASP A 86 -7.83 7.20 -15.16
CA ASP A 86 -7.45 6.33 -16.29
C ASP A 86 -6.19 5.50 -16.01
N SER A 87 -5.32 5.99 -15.11
CA SER A 87 -4.09 5.32 -14.73
C SER A 87 -4.14 4.61 -13.38
N ASP A 88 -5.28 4.56 -12.69
CA ASP A 88 -5.39 4.07 -11.31
C ASP A 88 -4.38 4.76 -10.36
N GLY A 89 -4.13 6.05 -10.54
CA GLY A 89 -3.24 6.86 -9.71
C GLY A 89 -1.76 6.78 -10.07
N PHE A 90 -1.36 5.97 -11.07
CA PHE A 90 0.04 5.78 -11.42
C PHE A 90 0.60 6.86 -12.34
N ASP A 91 -0.18 7.42 -13.26
CA ASP A 91 0.32 8.26 -14.35
C ASP A 91 -0.54 9.52 -14.56
N PHE A 92 0.09 10.68 -14.40
CA PHE A 92 -0.44 11.99 -14.76
C PHE A 92 0.73 12.92 -15.11
N ASP A 93 0.50 13.84 -16.05
CA ASP A 93 1.58 14.68 -16.60
C ASP A 93 1.82 15.92 -15.74
N GLN A 94 0.73 16.48 -15.20
CA GLN A 94 0.73 17.73 -14.47
C GLN A 94 -0.05 17.56 -13.19
N HIS A 95 0.61 17.85 -12.06
CA HIS A 95 -0.06 17.97 -10.78
C HIS A 95 -0.57 19.41 -10.61
N PRO A 96 -1.78 19.64 -10.09
CA PRO A 96 -2.32 20.98 -9.85
C PRO A 96 -1.67 21.69 -8.64
N GLY A 97 -0.41 21.38 -8.30
CA GLY A 97 0.23 21.87 -7.07
C GLY A 97 -0.31 21.20 -5.80
N PRO A 98 0.37 21.41 -4.66
CA PRO A 98 -0.07 20.85 -3.39
C PRO A 98 -1.41 21.50 -3.01
N CYS A 99 -2.49 20.73 -2.94
CA CYS A 99 -3.78 21.21 -2.40
C CYS A 99 -4.61 20.03 -1.89
N MET A 100 -5.60 20.31 -1.04
CA MET A 100 -6.47 19.26 -0.46
C MET A 100 -7.32 18.55 -1.51
N GLU A 101 -7.61 19.20 -2.63
CA GLU A 101 -8.36 18.60 -3.74
C GLU A 101 -7.51 17.63 -4.59
N ALA A 102 -6.18 17.66 -4.50
CA ALA A 102 -5.29 16.78 -5.25
C ALA A 102 -4.51 15.86 -4.29
N PRO A 103 -5.17 14.83 -3.74
CA PRO A 103 -4.63 14.06 -2.61
C PRO A 103 -3.50 13.10 -2.99
N ILE A 104 -3.18 12.92 -4.27
CA ILE A 104 -2.12 12.02 -4.76
C ILE A 104 -1.08 12.85 -5.50
N CYS A 105 0.08 13.02 -4.87
CA CYS A 105 1.17 13.84 -5.37
C CYS A 105 2.34 12.97 -5.84
N PRO A 106 3.10 13.40 -6.86
CA PRO A 106 4.34 12.73 -7.21
C PRO A 106 5.38 12.94 -6.10
N ILE A 107 6.09 11.87 -5.71
CA ILE A 107 7.29 12.01 -4.88
C ILE A 107 8.43 12.45 -5.80
N SER A 108 9.01 13.62 -5.51
CA SER A 108 10.09 14.16 -6.33
C SER A 108 11.33 13.25 -6.32
N THR A 109 12.01 13.17 -7.46
CA THR A 109 13.29 12.44 -7.59
C THR A 109 14.32 12.94 -6.57
N ARG A 110 14.39 14.27 -6.37
CA ARG A 110 15.23 14.91 -5.35
C ARG A 110 14.98 14.36 -3.94
N ARG A 111 13.73 14.03 -3.59
CA ARG A 111 13.41 13.42 -2.29
C ARG A 111 13.90 11.98 -2.23
N LEU A 112 13.67 11.18 -3.27
CA LEU A 112 14.17 9.81 -3.34
C LEU A 112 15.71 9.76 -3.26
N ASP A 113 16.41 10.73 -3.85
CA ASP A 113 17.87 10.82 -3.79
C ASP A 113 18.41 11.16 -2.38
N ARG A 114 17.62 11.91 -1.59
CA ARG A 114 18.00 12.38 -0.25
C ARG A 114 17.61 11.41 0.86
N ASP A 115 16.65 10.53 0.60
CA ASP A 115 16.07 9.61 1.58
C ASP A 115 16.25 8.15 1.11
N PRO A 116 17.45 7.57 1.26
CA PRO A 116 17.70 6.18 0.88
C PRO A 116 16.88 5.18 1.71
N GLU A 117 16.48 5.54 2.93
CA GLU A 117 15.63 4.69 3.78
C GLU A 117 14.24 4.54 3.16
N LEU A 118 13.64 5.64 2.66
CA LEU A 118 12.39 5.59 1.91
C LEU A 118 12.53 4.74 0.64
N VAL A 119 13.64 4.87 -0.09
CA VAL A 119 13.87 4.05 -1.30
C VAL A 119 13.94 2.55 -0.96
N ASP A 120 14.61 2.20 0.14
CA ASP A 120 14.70 0.81 0.60
C ASP A 120 13.35 0.26 1.06
N GLU A 121 12.54 1.08 1.74
CA GLU A 121 11.16 0.77 2.12
C GLU A 121 10.28 0.52 0.88
N LEU A 122 10.31 1.41 -0.11
CA LEU A 122 9.58 1.27 -1.37
C LEU A 122 10.00 0.02 -2.15
N LYS A 123 11.29 -0.33 -2.17
CA LYS A 123 11.78 -1.59 -2.75
C LYS A 123 11.28 -2.81 -1.97
N GLY A 124 11.15 -2.69 -0.65
CA GLY A 124 10.53 -3.70 0.20
C GLY A 124 9.10 -3.97 -0.20
N TYR A 125 8.29 -2.92 -0.34
CA TYR A 125 6.90 -3.02 -0.80
C TYR A 125 6.78 -3.58 -2.22
N ALA A 126 7.59 -3.10 -3.16
CA ALA A 126 7.65 -3.65 -4.51
C ALA A 126 8.00 -5.16 -4.51
N SER A 127 8.92 -5.58 -3.63
CA SER A 127 9.28 -6.99 -3.50
C SER A 127 8.14 -7.84 -2.93
N MET A 128 7.34 -7.30 -2.01
CA MET A 128 6.13 -7.96 -1.52
C MET A 128 5.10 -8.09 -2.65
N ALA A 129 4.87 -7.01 -3.41
CA ALA A 129 3.92 -7.00 -4.51
C ALA A 129 4.24 -8.04 -5.58
N ILE A 130 5.52 -8.24 -5.91
CA ILE A 130 5.95 -9.26 -6.86
C ILE A 130 5.76 -10.68 -6.33
N LYS A 131 5.99 -10.91 -5.03
CA LYS A 131 5.73 -12.22 -4.42
C LYS A 131 4.25 -12.56 -4.43
N GLU A 132 3.37 -11.59 -4.20
CA GLU A 132 1.92 -11.79 -4.27
C GLU A 132 1.45 -11.98 -5.72
N HIS A 133 2.06 -11.30 -6.69
CA HIS A 133 1.71 -11.43 -8.10
C HIS A 133 2.16 -12.78 -8.71
N PHE A 134 3.29 -13.33 -8.25
CA PHE A 134 3.80 -14.63 -8.68
C PHE A 134 3.88 -15.61 -7.49
N PRO A 135 2.74 -16.12 -7.00
CA PRO A 135 2.75 -17.09 -5.91
C PRO A 135 3.36 -18.42 -6.39
N ASP A 136 4.31 -18.94 -5.62
CA ASP A 136 4.80 -20.33 -5.70
C ASP A 136 5.31 -20.83 -7.06
N ASP A 137 5.97 -19.98 -7.85
CA ASP A 137 6.61 -20.41 -9.11
C ASP A 137 8.09 -20.80 -8.96
N GLY A 138 8.61 -20.78 -7.73
CA GLY A 138 9.99 -21.14 -7.39
C GLY A 138 11.06 -20.19 -7.95
N LYS A 139 10.67 -19.08 -8.58
CA LYS A 139 11.59 -18.12 -9.20
C LYS A 139 11.72 -16.88 -8.33
N GLU A 140 12.95 -16.58 -7.93
CA GLU A 140 13.25 -15.33 -7.28
C GLU A 140 13.33 -14.20 -8.31
N ARG A 141 12.44 -13.21 -8.17
CA ARG A 141 12.44 -11.99 -8.97
C ARG A 141 12.98 -10.85 -8.14
N LYS A 142 14.05 -10.22 -8.62
CA LYS A 142 14.70 -9.12 -7.91
C LYS A 142 14.19 -7.78 -8.41
N VAL A 143 13.76 -6.91 -7.49
CA VAL A 143 13.49 -5.50 -7.80
C VAL A 143 14.81 -4.81 -8.12
N LEU A 144 14.91 -4.23 -9.32
CA LEU A 144 16.10 -3.55 -9.82
C LEU A 144 16.14 -2.09 -9.38
N GLY A 145 14.99 -1.42 -9.39
CA GLY A 145 14.91 -0.01 -9.03
C GLY A 145 13.50 0.54 -9.08
N ILE A 146 13.32 1.69 -8.43
CA ILE A 146 12.08 2.46 -8.45
C ILE A 146 12.18 3.46 -9.61
N VAL A 147 11.14 3.52 -10.44
CA VAL A 147 11.08 4.41 -11.61
C VAL A 147 10.31 5.68 -11.27
N LYS A 148 9.15 5.53 -10.63
CA LYS A 148 8.28 6.63 -10.25
C LYS A 148 7.45 6.24 -9.04
N VAL A 149 7.15 7.20 -8.18
CA VAL A 149 6.23 7.02 -7.06
C VAL A 149 5.28 8.20 -7.00
N ASN A 150 3.99 7.92 -6.95
CA ASN A 150 3.02 8.87 -6.44
C ASN A 150 2.57 8.40 -5.06
N ALA A 151 2.23 9.33 -4.18
CA ALA A 151 1.80 9.01 -2.83
C ALA A 151 0.74 9.97 -2.33
N GLY A 152 -0.05 9.49 -1.38
CA GLY A 152 -1.02 10.29 -0.66
C GLY A 152 -2.24 9.46 -0.28
N GLY A 153 -3.39 10.08 -0.19
CA GLY A 153 -4.59 9.45 0.34
C GLY A 153 -5.20 10.26 1.47
N CYS A 154 -6.44 9.91 1.83
CA CYS A 154 -7.21 10.66 2.81
C CYS A 154 -7.10 10.02 4.21
N ARG A 155 -7.59 8.79 4.35
CA ARG A 155 -7.55 8.03 5.61
C ARG A 155 -6.28 7.20 5.73
N ASP A 156 -6.06 6.34 4.73
CA ASP A 156 -4.90 5.46 4.66
C ASP A 156 -3.84 6.05 3.73
N TRP A 157 -2.59 5.70 3.97
CA TRP A 157 -1.48 6.15 3.15
C TRP A 157 -1.28 5.21 1.97
N ASN A 158 -1.31 5.75 0.75
CA ASN A 158 -1.18 5.00 -0.48
C ASN A 158 0.14 5.35 -1.17
N TYR A 159 0.85 4.33 -1.64
CA TYR A 159 1.93 4.48 -2.62
C TYR A 159 1.52 3.83 -3.94
N TYR A 160 1.68 4.56 -5.03
CA TYR A 160 1.52 4.10 -6.40
C TYR A 160 2.90 4.00 -7.04
N ILE A 161 3.50 2.82 -6.93
CA ILE A 161 4.91 2.57 -7.24
C ILE A 161 5.01 2.00 -8.65
N THR A 162 5.76 2.66 -9.52
CA THR A 162 6.26 2.07 -10.78
C THR A 162 7.71 1.65 -10.58
N PHE A 163 8.05 0.39 -10.86
CA PHE A 163 9.36 -0.17 -10.55
C PHE A 163 9.80 -1.22 -11.59
N LYS A 164 11.10 -1.50 -11.63
CA LYS A 164 11.71 -2.48 -12.53
C LYS A 164 12.03 -3.77 -11.80
N VAL A 165 11.85 -4.89 -12.49
CA VAL A 165 12.08 -6.24 -11.98
C VAL A 165 12.93 -7.02 -12.97
N ASN A 166 13.88 -7.79 -12.47
CA ASN A 166 14.55 -8.82 -13.25
C ASN A 166 13.76 -10.12 -13.16
N ASN A 167 13.20 -10.53 -14.29
CA ASN A 167 12.49 -11.79 -14.46
C ASN A 167 13.27 -12.68 -15.44
N ASN A 168 14.08 -13.60 -14.89
CA ASN A 168 14.89 -14.52 -15.69
C ASN A 168 15.82 -13.86 -16.73
N GLY A 169 16.44 -12.74 -16.38
CA GLY A 169 17.35 -11.99 -17.25
C GLY A 169 16.66 -10.92 -18.09
N ASN A 170 15.33 -10.89 -18.13
CA ASN A 170 14.57 -9.82 -18.78
C ASN A 170 14.20 -8.75 -17.76
N GLU A 171 14.41 -7.48 -18.14
CA GLU A 171 13.94 -6.35 -17.36
C GLU A 171 12.49 -6.04 -17.73
N GLU A 172 11.59 -6.14 -16.75
CA GLU A 172 10.17 -5.84 -16.88
C GLU A 172 9.81 -4.68 -15.95
N THR A 173 8.86 -3.84 -16.37
CA THR A 173 8.32 -2.75 -15.54
C THR A 173 6.99 -3.17 -14.95
N PHE A 174 6.81 -2.94 -13.66
CA PHE A 174 5.59 -3.23 -12.91
C PHE A 174 5.05 -1.98 -12.24
N GLN A 175 3.76 -2.00 -11.96
CA GLN A 175 3.04 -1.03 -11.16
C GLN A 175 2.40 -1.74 -9.97
N ALA A 176 2.58 -1.19 -8.78
CA ALA A 176 1.92 -1.69 -7.58
C ALA A 176 1.35 -0.56 -6.72
N GLN A 177 0.10 -0.73 -6.27
CA GLN A 177 -0.51 0.11 -5.25
C GLN A 177 -0.27 -0.57 -3.91
N VAL A 178 0.22 0.20 -2.95
CA VAL A 178 0.47 -0.25 -1.58
C VAL A 178 -0.32 0.65 -0.65
N VAL A 179 -1.19 0.06 0.16
CA VAL A 179 -2.03 0.76 1.13
C VAL A 179 -1.49 0.45 2.51
N ILE A 180 -1.20 1.49 3.28
CA ILE A 180 -0.77 1.41 4.67
C ILE A 180 -1.89 1.99 5.52
N SER A 181 -2.57 1.12 6.27
CA SER A 181 -3.64 1.54 7.17
C SER A 181 -3.11 2.37 8.35
N LEU A 182 -4.00 3.08 9.04
CA LEU A 182 -3.64 3.81 10.27
C LEU A 182 -3.05 2.89 11.36
N GLU A 183 -3.43 1.62 11.39
CA GLU A 183 -2.89 0.60 12.29
C GLU A 183 -1.55 0.01 11.80
N GLY A 184 -1.04 0.47 10.64
CA GLY A 184 0.21 0.00 10.04
C GLY A 184 0.08 -1.33 9.29
N THR A 185 -1.13 -1.75 8.94
CA THR A 185 -1.34 -2.93 8.09
C THR A 185 -0.98 -2.57 6.65
N ILE A 186 -0.26 -3.46 5.97
CA ILE A 186 0.15 -3.28 4.57
C ILE A 186 -0.70 -4.18 3.69
N GLU A 187 -1.33 -3.59 2.69
CA GLU A 187 -2.11 -4.29 1.66
C GLU A 187 -1.63 -3.91 0.26
N ILE A 188 -1.72 -4.84 -0.68
CA ILE A 188 -1.28 -4.65 -2.07
C ILE A 188 -2.46 -4.91 -3.01
N PRO A 189 -3.42 -3.98 -3.12
CA PRO A 189 -4.63 -4.19 -3.91
C PRO A 189 -4.36 -4.32 -5.42
N VAL A 190 -3.26 -3.74 -5.91
CA VAL A 190 -2.89 -3.78 -7.33
C VAL A 190 -1.42 -4.13 -7.45
N CYS A 191 -1.12 -5.12 -8.29
CA CYS A 191 0.21 -5.39 -8.82
C CYS A 191 0.08 -5.94 -10.24
N ARG A 192 0.64 -5.24 -11.24
CA ARG A 192 0.54 -5.63 -12.66
C ARG A 192 1.74 -5.18 -13.49
N PRO A 193 2.06 -5.87 -14.60
CA PRO A 193 3.00 -5.35 -15.59
C PRO A 193 2.54 -3.99 -16.13
N LYS A 194 3.49 -3.09 -16.38
CA LYS A 194 3.26 -1.84 -17.11
C LYS A 194 3.52 -2.09 -18.60
N VAL A 195 2.47 -1.99 -19.42
CA VAL A 195 2.51 -2.19 -20.88
C VAL A 195 2.85 -0.89 -21.59
#